data_AF-A0A7C4IE23-F1
#
_entry.id   AF-A0A7C4IE23-F1
#
_cell.length_a   1.000
_cell.length_b   1.000
_cell.length_c   1.000
_cell.angle_alpha   90.00
_cell.angle_beta   90.00
_cell.angle_gamma   90.00
#
_symmetry.space_group_name_H-M   'P 1'
#
loop_
_entity.id
_entity.type
_entity.pdbx_description
1 polymer ?
#
loop_
_entity_poly.entity_id
_entity_poly.type
_entity_poly.pdbx_seq_one_letter_code
_entity_poly.pdbx_strand_id
1 'polypeptide(L)'
;MGVLADRGRRAAGLLVCLLLAAPAVAQWAWRDENGRLVFSDRPPPAGVKADNIVRQPGTQSVPQAATSDSGDAKSAAKGETKAGPKTIADREMEFRKRQQERAEAEKKQAEEQAQAARKAQECERARGYLRSLEEGQRIARTDAQGNREVLDDAQRAAEIQRMREVVSRNCS
;
A
#
# COMPACT_ATOMS: atom_id res chain seq x y z
N MET A 1 52.56 34.40 -3.76
CA MET A 1 52.18 33.54 -4.90
C MET A 1 51.90 32.07 -4.48
N GLY A 2 51.39 31.81 -3.26
CA GLY A 2 51.26 30.42 -2.74
C GLY A 2 49.86 29.81 -2.77
N VAL A 3 48.80 30.58 -3.07
CA VAL A 3 47.40 30.11 -2.91
C VAL A 3 46.82 29.49 -4.20
N LEU A 4 47.39 29.79 -5.39
CA LEU A 4 46.95 29.17 -6.65
C LEU A 4 47.47 27.74 -6.84
N ALA A 5 48.65 27.41 -6.28
CA ALA A 5 49.27 26.09 -6.42
C ALA A 5 48.50 24.99 -5.65
N ASP A 6 47.87 25.32 -4.53
CA ASP A 6 47.12 24.37 -3.71
C ASP A 6 45.74 24.03 -4.31
N ARG A 7 45.08 25.01 -4.95
CA ARG A 7 43.83 24.79 -5.72
C ARG A 7 44.03 23.83 -6.90
N GLY A 8 45.18 23.89 -7.58
CA GLY A 8 45.51 22.99 -8.68
C GLY A 8 45.75 21.55 -8.23
N ARG A 9 46.39 21.35 -7.06
CA ARG A 9 46.63 20.02 -6.48
C ARG A 9 45.35 19.34 -5.99
N ARG A 10 44.40 20.09 -5.42
CA ARG A 10 43.10 19.53 -5.00
C ARG A 10 42.16 19.25 -6.18
N ALA A 11 42.22 20.08 -7.24
CA ALA A 11 41.51 19.81 -8.48
C ALA A 11 42.07 18.56 -9.20
N ALA A 12 43.40 18.37 -9.21
CA ALA A 12 44.03 17.20 -9.79
C ALA A 12 43.70 15.90 -9.02
N GLY A 13 43.57 15.95 -7.69
CA GLY A 13 43.15 14.79 -6.88
C GLY A 13 41.70 14.37 -7.16
N LEU A 14 40.79 15.32 -7.35
CA LEU A 14 39.39 15.04 -7.72
C LEU A 14 39.25 14.52 -9.15
N LEU A 15 40.12 14.93 -10.07
CA LEU A 15 40.10 14.46 -11.47
C LEU A 15 40.68 13.04 -11.64
N VAL A 16 41.63 12.63 -10.80
CA VAL A 16 42.22 11.27 -10.84
C VAL A 16 41.28 10.23 -10.24
N CYS A 17 40.48 10.56 -9.23
CA CYS A 17 39.46 9.64 -8.68
C CYS A 17 38.28 9.38 -9.64
N LEU A 18 38.07 10.22 -10.66
CA LEU A 18 36.98 10.04 -11.63
C LEU A 18 37.36 9.09 -12.79
N LEU A 19 38.62 8.69 -12.92
CA LEU A 19 39.15 7.90 -14.04
C LEU A 19 39.20 6.38 -13.80
N LEU A 20 38.73 5.88 -12.64
CA LEU A 20 38.62 4.44 -12.35
C LEU A 20 37.18 3.89 -12.42
N ALA A 21 36.26 4.58 -13.11
CA ALA A 21 34.96 4.02 -13.41
C ALA A 21 35.09 2.88 -14.45
N ALA A 22 35.40 1.68 -13.96
CA ALA A 22 35.37 0.46 -14.75
C ALA A 22 33.97 0.29 -15.39
N PRO A 23 33.87 -0.19 -16.64
CA PRO A 23 32.59 -0.40 -17.30
C PRO A 23 31.79 -1.42 -16.48
N ALA A 24 30.58 -1.04 -16.08
CA ALA A 24 29.62 -1.93 -15.42
C ALA A 24 29.52 -3.22 -16.24
N VAL A 25 29.84 -4.36 -15.62
CA VAL A 25 29.60 -5.66 -16.22
C VAL A 25 28.11 -5.70 -16.50
N ALA A 26 27.73 -5.89 -17.76
CA ALA A 26 26.31 -5.94 -18.09
C ALA A 26 25.70 -7.11 -17.31
N GLN A 27 24.67 -6.83 -16.53
CA GLN A 27 23.97 -7.81 -15.71
C GLN A 27 22.98 -8.55 -16.60
N TRP A 28 22.94 -9.88 -16.49
CA TRP A 28 21.90 -10.68 -17.10
C TRP A 28 20.59 -10.43 -16.38
N ALA A 29 19.51 -10.31 -17.15
CA ALA A 29 18.15 -10.27 -16.63
C ALA A 29 17.32 -11.30 -17.37
N TRP A 30 16.66 -12.20 -16.64
CA TRP A 30 15.73 -13.17 -17.23
C TRP A 30 14.54 -13.42 -16.31
N ARG A 31 13.48 -14.01 -16.87
CA ARG A 31 12.32 -14.45 -16.09
C ARG A 31 12.49 -15.92 -15.67
N ASP A 32 12.28 -16.20 -14.39
CA ASP A 32 12.27 -17.56 -13.84
C ASP A 32 10.94 -18.30 -14.14
N GLU A 33 10.83 -19.55 -13.72
CA GLU A 33 9.64 -20.39 -13.92
C GLU A 33 8.36 -19.81 -13.28
N ASN A 34 8.53 -18.98 -12.25
CA ASN A 34 7.44 -18.31 -11.56
C ASN A 34 7.11 -16.93 -12.18
N GLY A 35 7.77 -16.58 -13.29
CA GLY A 35 7.60 -15.31 -13.99
C GLY A 35 8.24 -14.12 -13.28
N ARG A 36 9.08 -14.36 -12.27
CA ARG A 36 9.79 -13.31 -11.53
C ARG A 36 11.05 -12.90 -12.28
N LEU A 37 11.34 -11.61 -12.28
CA LEU A 37 12.54 -11.08 -12.91
C LEU A 37 13.75 -11.31 -11.99
N VAL A 38 14.74 -12.06 -12.48
CA VAL A 38 15.98 -12.40 -11.80
C VAL A 38 17.13 -11.68 -12.49
N PHE A 39 17.99 -11.05 -11.69
CA PHE A 39 19.19 -10.37 -12.16
C PHE A 39 20.44 -11.09 -11.66
N SER A 40 21.41 -11.34 -12.53
CA SER A 40 22.60 -12.13 -12.22
C SER A 40 23.80 -11.71 -13.06
N ASP A 41 25.00 -11.79 -12.51
CA ASP A 41 26.25 -11.56 -13.25
C ASP A 41 26.71 -12.82 -14.03
N ARG A 42 26.04 -13.96 -13.81
CA ARG A 42 26.27 -15.24 -14.51
C ARG A 42 25.17 -15.49 -15.55
N PRO A 43 25.49 -16.18 -16.67
CA PRO A 43 24.50 -16.54 -17.69
C PRO A 43 23.37 -17.39 -17.10
N PRO A 44 22.16 -17.33 -17.69
CA PRO A 44 21.03 -18.11 -17.23
C PRO A 44 21.32 -19.62 -17.37
N PRO A 45 20.85 -20.45 -16.43
CA PRO A 45 20.99 -21.91 -16.53
C PRO A 45 20.20 -22.46 -17.73
N ALA A 46 20.60 -23.63 -18.25
CA ALA A 46 20.07 -24.23 -19.48
C ALA A 46 18.55 -24.50 -19.51
N GLY A 47 17.86 -24.40 -18.37
CA GLY A 47 16.40 -24.48 -18.28
C GLY A 47 15.65 -23.19 -18.66
N VAL A 48 16.34 -22.05 -18.75
CA VAL A 48 15.71 -20.76 -19.10
C VAL A 48 15.62 -20.64 -20.63
N LYS A 49 14.39 -20.55 -21.16
CA LYS A 49 14.15 -20.35 -22.59
C LYS A 49 14.73 -19.01 -23.07
N ALA A 50 15.23 -18.97 -24.31
CA ALA A 50 15.80 -17.77 -24.92
C ALA A 50 14.84 -16.57 -24.89
N ASP A 51 13.54 -16.79 -25.09
CA ASP A 51 12.50 -15.76 -25.04
C ASP A 51 12.33 -15.09 -23.67
N ASN A 52 12.81 -15.74 -22.60
CA ASN A 52 12.74 -15.21 -21.24
C ASN A 52 13.97 -14.39 -20.85
N ILE A 53 14.98 -14.29 -21.74
CA ILE A 53 16.17 -13.47 -21.52
C ILE A 53 15.85 -12.03 -21.92
N VAL A 54 15.73 -11.18 -20.90
CA VAL A 54 15.37 -9.76 -21.05
C VAL A 54 16.60 -8.91 -21.35
N ARG A 55 17.76 -9.28 -20.81
CA ARG A 55 19.02 -8.56 -21.02
C ARG A 55 20.20 -9.51 -21.06
N GLN A 56 20.98 -9.43 -22.13
CA GLN A 56 22.22 -10.17 -22.33
C GLN A 56 23.43 -9.21 -22.43
N PRO A 57 24.55 -9.50 -21.75
CA PRO A 57 25.80 -8.79 -21.91
C PRO A 57 26.40 -9.02 -23.30
N GLY A 58 26.66 -7.94 -24.06
CA GLY A 58 27.39 -8.00 -25.33
C GLY A 58 26.54 -8.02 -26.60
N THR A 59 25.21 -8.14 -26.51
CA THR A 59 24.31 -8.00 -27.65
C THR A 59 23.27 -6.91 -27.38
N GLN A 60 23.39 -5.78 -28.07
CA GLN A 60 22.32 -4.79 -28.10
C GLN A 60 21.16 -5.35 -28.90
N SER A 61 20.15 -5.91 -28.24
CA SER A 61 18.89 -6.25 -28.90
C SER A 61 18.09 -4.95 -29.13
N VAL A 62 18.24 -4.39 -30.33
CA VAL A 62 17.40 -3.31 -30.85
C VAL A 62 15.97 -3.85 -31.03
N PRO A 63 14.90 -3.13 -30.62
CA PRO A 63 13.56 -3.55 -30.96
C PRO A 63 13.34 -3.37 -32.47
N GLN A 64 13.19 -4.47 -33.19
CA GLN A 64 12.88 -4.47 -34.62
C GLN A 64 11.43 -4.00 -34.81
N ALA A 65 11.27 -2.80 -35.37
CA ALA A 65 10.05 -2.39 -36.03
C ALA A 65 9.84 -3.28 -37.27
N ALA A 66 8.82 -4.14 -37.24
CA ALA A 66 8.41 -4.91 -38.40
C ALA A 66 7.32 -4.14 -39.16
N THR A 67 7.74 -3.41 -40.19
CA THR A 67 6.92 -3.18 -41.38
C THR A 67 7.03 -4.41 -42.28
N SER A 68 5.92 -5.04 -42.64
CA SER A 68 5.82 -5.88 -43.82
C SER A 68 4.40 -5.79 -44.38
N ASP A 69 4.40 -5.57 -45.69
CA ASP A 69 3.33 -5.19 -46.58
C ASP A 69 2.68 -6.42 -47.24
N SER A 70 1.40 -6.26 -47.58
CA SER A 70 0.59 -6.94 -48.61
C SER A 70 0.43 -8.47 -48.64
N GLY A 71 -0.85 -8.87 -48.62
CA GLY A 71 -1.34 -10.20 -48.94
C GLY A 71 -2.86 -10.25 -48.93
N ASP A 72 -3.50 -9.66 -49.94
CA ASP A 72 -4.93 -9.80 -50.21
C ASP A 72 -5.25 -11.23 -50.66
N ALA A 73 -6.07 -11.95 -49.89
CA ALA A 73 -6.88 -13.08 -50.38
C ALA A 73 -8.10 -13.30 -49.48
N LYS A 74 -9.25 -12.97 -50.05
CA LYS A 74 -10.61 -13.13 -49.53
C LYS A 74 -10.99 -14.60 -49.25
N SER A 75 -11.48 -14.88 -48.05
CA SER A 75 -12.60 -15.83 -47.86
C SER A 75 -13.30 -15.63 -46.52
N ALA A 76 -14.62 -15.52 -46.61
CA ALA A 76 -15.55 -15.41 -45.50
C ALA A 76 -15.91 -16.81 -44.96
N ALA A 77 -15.96 -16.98 -43.63
CA ALA A 77 -17.05 -17.65 -42.90
C ALA A 77 -16.73 -17.78 -41.40
N LYS A 78 -17.53 -17.07 -40.59
CA LYS A 78 -18.25 -17.51 -39.39
C LYS A 78 -17.58 -18.52 -38.43
N GLY A 79 -17.30 -18.09 -37.19
CA GLY A 79 -17.11 -18.99 -36.05
C GLY A 79 -16.32 -18.41 -34.87
N GLU A 80 -17.05 -17.93 -33.85
CA GLU A 80 -16.71 -17.87 -32.42
C GLU A 80 -15.34 -17.33 -31.92
N THR A 81 -15.42 -16.13 -31.33
CA THR A 81 -14.84 -15.75 -30.03
C THR A 81 -13.36 -16.07 -29.76
N LYS A 82 -12.45 -15.29 -30.39
CA LYS A 82 -11.12 -15.04 -29.82
C LYS A 82 -11.12 -13.67 -29.16
N ALA A 83 -11.14 -13.64 -27.82
CA ALA A 83 -10.71 -12.46 -27.08
C ALA A 83 -9.24 -12.19 -27.47
N GLY A 84 -9.03 -11.16 -28.30
CA GLY A 84 -7.70 -10.64 -28.60
C GLY A 84 -7.00 -10.14 -27.34
N PRO A 85 -5.69 -9.83 -27.40
CA PRO A 85 -5.00 -9.21 -26.28
C PRO A 85 -5.77 -7.96 -25.84
N LYS A 86 -6.13 -7.89 -24.54
CA LYS A 86 -6.88 -6.78 -23.93
C LYS A 86 -6.39 -5.44 -24.46
N THR A 87 -7.31 -4.60 -24.92
CA THR A 87 -6.98 -3.28 -25.45
C THR A 87 -6.39 -2.40 -24.35
N ILE A 88 -5.69 -1.33 -24.72
CA ILE A 88 -5.17 -0.37 -23.73
C ILE A 88 -6.31 0.23 -22.89
N ALA A 89 -7.48 0.44 -23.50
CA ALA A 89 -8.69 0.88 -22.82
C ALA A 89 -9.16 -0.12 -21.75
N ASP A 90 -9.15 -1.43 -22.06
CA ASP A 90 -9.52 -2.48 -21.09
C ASP A 90 -8.56 -2.50 -19.89
N ARG A 91 -7.26 -2.34 -20.13
CA ARG A 91 -6.24 -2.30 -19.06
C ARG A 91 -6.38 -1.07 -18.17
N GLU A 92 -6.71 0.08 -18.74
CA GLU A 92 -6.95 1.31 -17.99
C GLU A 92 -8.22 1.18 -17.13
N MET A 93 -9.29 0.59 -17.67
CA MET A 93 -10.51 0.31 -16.91
C MET A 93 -10.26 -0.67 -15.75
N GLU A 94 -9.49 -1.74 -15.96
CA GLU A 94 -9.11 -2.68 -14.90
C GLU A 94 -8.20 -2.03 -13.84
N PHE A 95 -7.31 -1.12 -14.23
CA PHE A 95 -6.50 -0.36 -13.29
C PHE A 95 -7.37 0.57 -12.45
N ARG A 96 -8.25 1.37 -13.08
CA ARG A 96 -9.18 2.25 -12.39
C ARG A 96 -10.09 1.49 -11.43
N LYS A 97 -10.63 0.34 -11.86
CA LYS A 97 -11.45 -0.54 -11.01
C LYS A 97 -10.68 -1.02 -9.78
N ARG A 98 -9.45 -1.53 -9.95
CA ARG A 98 -8.60 -1.96 -8.83
C ARG A 98 -8.24 -0.82 -7.88
N GLN A 99 -8.01 0.38 -8.40
CA GLN A 99 -7.74 1.55 -7.56
C GLN A 99 -8.97 1.95 -6.73
N GLN A 100 -10.18 1.89 -7.33
CA GLN A 100 -11.44 2.15 -6.62
C GLN A 100 -11.71 1.08 -5.55
N GLU A 101 -11.56 -0.20 -5.88
CA GLU A 101 -11.74 -1.31 -4.93
C GLU A 101 -10.77 -1.22 -3.73
N ARG A 102 -9.51 -0.84 -3.98
CA ARG A 102 -8.54 -0.58 -2.89
C ARG A 102 -8.96 0.59 -2.02
N ALA A 103 -9.35 1.70 -2.63
CA ALA A 103 -9.79 2.89 -1.88
C ALA A 103 -11.06 2.61 -1.05
N GLU A 104 -12.01 1.84 -1.57
CA GLU A 104 -13.20 1.41 -0.84
C GLU A 104 -12.88 0.44 0.29
N ALA A 105 -11.99 -0.53 0.04
CA ALA A 105 -11.52 -1.45 1.06
C ALA A 105 -10.78 -0.73 2.20
N GLU A 106 -9.89 0.21 1.88
CA GLU A 106 -9.18 1.04 2.86
C GLU A 106 -10.14 1.91 3.67
N LYS A 107 -11.13 2.55 3.01
CA LYS A 107 -12.16 3.33 3.71
C LYS A 107 -12.98 2.46 4.66
N LYS A 108 -13.45 1.30 4.20
CA LYS A 108 -14.22 0.37 5.02
C LYS A 108 -13.41 -0.11 6.22
N GLN A 109 -12.15 -0.48 6.03
CA GLN A 109 -11.26 -0.86 7.13
C GLN A 109 -11.03 0.29 8.11
N ALA A 110 -10.84 1.51 7.63
CA ALA A 110 -10.67 2.68 8.49
C ALA A 110 -11.94 2.99 9.29
N GLU A 111 -13.13 2.87 8.68
CA GLU A 111 -14.41 3.03 9.36
C GLU A 111 -14.65 1.95 10.41
N GLU A 112 -14.38 0.68 10.10
CA GLU A 112 -14.48 -0.44 11.04
C GLU A 112 -13.53 -0.25 12.24
N GLN A 113 -12.27 0.13 11.99
CA GLN A 113 -11.30 0.44 13.04
C GLN A 113 -11.76 1.63 13.90
N ALA A 114 -12.27 2.70 13.27
CA ALA A 114 -12.77 3.86 14.00
C ALA A 114 -14.03 3.54 14.81
N GLN A 115 -14.90 2.65 14.34
CA GLN A 115 -16.06 2.17 15.08
C GLN A 115 -15.63 1.28 16.26
N ALA A 116 -14.69 0.36 16.05
CA ALA A 116 -14.15 -0.48 17.11
C ALA A 116 -13.47 0.36 18.21
N ALA A 117 -12.67 1.35 17.82
CA ALA A 117 -12.02 2.26 18.76
C ALA A 117 -13.05 3.08 19.56
N ARG A 118 -14.11 3.60 18.91
CA ARG A 118 -15.20 4.31 19.60
C ARG A 118 -15.91 3.42 20.61
N LYS A 119 -16.27 2.19 20.23
CA LYS A 119 -16.91 1.22 21.14
C LYS A 119 -16.01 0.89 22.33
N ALA A 120 -14.72 0.66 22.11
CA ALA A 120 -13.76 0.40 23.17
C ALA A 120 -13.67 1.58 24.16
N GLN A 121 -13.55 2.82 23.67
CA GLN A 121 -13.52 4.01 24.52
C GLN A 121 -14.82 4.21 25.31
N GLU A 122 -15.97 3.98 24.67
CA GLU A 122 -17.27 4.05 25.34
C GLU A 122 -17.41 2.99 26.44
N CYS A 123 -16.94 1.76 26.18
CA CYS A 123 -16.91 0.69 27.16
C CYS A 123 -16.05 1.06 28.37
N GLU A 124 -14.82 1.55 28.14
CA GLU A 124 -13.92 1.96 29.22
C GLU A 124 -14.52 3.09 30.07
N ARG A 125 -15.07 4.12 29.42
CA ARG A 125 -15.73 5.23 30.11
C ARG A 125 -16.93 4.75 30.93
N ALA A 126 -17.76 3.87 30.36
CA ALA A 126 -18.93 3.32 31.04
C ALA A 126 -18.53 2.48 32.27
N ARG A 127 -17.50 1.63 32.14
CA ARG A 127 -16.96 0.83 33.24
C ARG A 127 -16.38 1.71 34.35
N GLY A 128 -15.63 2.75 33.99
CA GLY A 128 -15.06 3.69 34.95
C GLY A 128 -16.14 4.42 35.75
N TYR A 129 -17.15 4.94 35.06
CA TYR A 129 -18.26 5.64 35.72
C TYR A 129 -19.11 4.70 36.59
N LEU A 130 -19.39 3.49 36.13
CA LEU A 130 -20.09 2.47 36.93
C LEU A 130 -19.32 2.17 38.23
N ARG A 131 -18.00 1.95 38.13
CA ARG A 131 -17.15 1.71 39.30
C ARG A 131 -17.22 2.86 40.30
N SER A 132 -17.12 4.11 39.85
CA SER A 132 -17.25 5.29 40.71
C SER A 132 -18.59 5.32 41.47
N LEU A 133 -19.70 4.94 40.81
CA LEU A 133 -21.01 4.88 41.44
C LEU A 133 -21.08 3.78 42.50
N GLU A 134 -20.54 2.60 42.21
CA GLU A 134 -20.50 1.42 43.09
C GLU A 134 -19.57 1.60 44.29
N GLU A 135 -18.46 2.32 44.14
CA GLU A 135 -17.55 2.72 45.22
C GLU A 135 -18.11 3.85 46.11
N GLY A 136 -19.29 4.37 45.78
CA GLY A 136 -19.96 5.41 46.56
C GLY A 136 -19.45 6.83 46.31
N GLN A 137 -18.72 7.10 45.22
CA GLN A 137 -18.29 8.47 44.92
C GLN A 137 -19.48 9.42 44.81
N ARG A 138 -19.32 10.63 45.34
CA ARG A 138 -20.34 11.68 45.25
C ARG A 138 -20.32 12.30 43.85
N ILE A 139 -21.26 11.88 43.00
CA ILE A 139 -21.45 12.43 41.65
C ILE A 139 -22.44 13.59 41.71
N ALA A 140 -22.13 14.68 41.02
CA ALA A 140 -23.05 15.79 40.87
C ALA A 140 -23.38 16.02 39.40
N ARG A 141 -24.66 16.18 39.10
CA ARG A 141 -25.18 16.46 37.76
C ARG A 141 -25.79 17.85 37.71
N THR A 142 -25.86 18.40 36.51
CA THR A 142 -26.59 19.64 36.25
C THR A 142 -28.03 19.28 35.93
N ASP A 143 -28.98 19.87 36.66
CA ASP A 143 -30.42 19.71 36.40
C ASP A 143 -30.87 20.55 35.18
N ALA A 144 -32.15 20.48 34.84
CA ALA A 144 -32.72 21.23 33.71
C ALA A 144 -32.69 22.75 33.93
N GLN A 145 -32.56 23.20 35.17
CA GLN A 145 -32.52 24.59 35.59
C GLN A 145 -31.09 25.14 35.66
N GLY A 146 -30.08 24.30 35.42
CA GLY A 146 -28.67 24.67 35.45
C GLY A 146 -28.02 24.57 36.83
N ASN A 147 -28.73 24.09 37.86
CA ASN A 147 -28.16 23.90 39.19
C ASN A 147 -27.39 22.59 39.27
N ARG A 148 -26.36 22.58 40.11
CA ARG A 148 -25.58 21.37 40.38
C ARG A 148 -26.20 20.61 41.57
N GLU A 149 -26.85 19.50 41.29
CA GLU A 149 -27.39 18.60 42.30
C GLU A 149 -26.51 17.36 42.46
N VAL A 150 -26.41 16.86 43.70
CA VAL A 150 -25.71 15.59 43.98
C VAL A 150 -26.72 14.47 43.88
N LEU A 151 -26.32 13.35 43.26
CA LEU A 151 -27.16 12.16 43.21
C LEU A 151 -27.47 11.65 44.62
N ASP A 152 -28.76 11.55 44.93
CA ASP A 152 -29.24 10.82 46.12
C ASP A 152 -29.10 9.30 45.93
N ASP A 153 -29.42 8.53 46.98
CA ASP A 153 -29.25 7.07 46.96
C ASP A 153 -30.16 6.37 45.95
N ALA A 154 -31.38 6.86 45.75
CA ALA A 154 -32.32 6.29 44.78
C ALA A 154 -31.84 6.58 43.35
N GLN A 155 -31.38 7.81 43.09
CA GLN A 155 -30.83 8.23 41.81
C GLN A 155 -29.53 7.49 41.49
N ARG A 156 -28.63 7.30 42.46
CA ARG A 156 -27.42 6.49 42.31
C ARG A 156 -27.77 5.05 41.95
N ALA A 157 -28.72 4.44 42.64
CA ALA A 157 -29.15 3.07 42.36
C ALA A 157 -29.72 2.93 40.94
N ALA A 158 -30.55 3.88 40.49
CA ALA A 158 -31.08 3.90 39.14
C ALA A 158 -29.96 4.07 38.08
N GLU A 159 -29.00 4.95 38.36
CA GLU A 159 -27.87 5.20 37.47
C GLU A 159 -26.95 3.97 37.36
N ILE A 160 -26.72 3.24 38.46
CA ILE A 160 -25.98 1.97 38.44
C ILE A 160 -26.66 0.96 37.51
N GLN A 161 -27.99 0.79 37.59
CA GLN A 161 -28.70 -0.14 36.70
C GLN A 161 -28.58 0.28 35.23
N ARG A 162 -28.82 1.56 34.94
CA ARG A 162 -28.62 2.12 33.60
C ARG A 162 -27.20 1.88 33.09
N MET A 163 -26.19 2.10 33.93
CA MET A 163 -24.80 1.94 33.54
C MET A 163 -24.41 0.48 33.33
N ARG A 164 -25.00 -0.47 34.06
CA ARG A 164 -24.84 -1.90 33.77
C ARG A 164 -25.36 -2.28 32.39
N GLU A 165 -26.51 -1.73 31.96
CA GLU A 165 -27.03 -1.93 30.61
C GLU A 165 -26.19 -1.25 29.52
N VAL A 166 -25.58 -0.09 29.82
CA VAL A 166 -24.63 0.56 28.90
C VAL A 166 -23.37 -0.30 28.76
N VAL A 167 -22.84 -0.81 29.86
CA VAL A 167 -21.69 -1.72 29.85
C VAL A 167 -22.01 -2.99 29.08
N SER A 168 -23.17 -3.62 29.28
CA SER A 168 -23.54 -4.84 28.56
C SER A 168 -23.63 -4.63 27.04
N ARG A 169 -24.13 -3.46 26.60
CA ARG A 169 -24.26 -3.10 25.18
C ARG A 169 -22.93 -2.70 24.53
N ASN A 170 -22.09 -1.96 25.24
CA ASN A 170 -20.89 -1.36 24.66
C ASN A 170 -19.63 -2.21 24.84
N CYS A 171 -19.64 -3.18 25.77
CA CYS A 171 -18.48 -4.01 26.12
C CYS A 171 -18.61 -5.48 25.66
N SER A 172 -19.55 -5.78 24.76
CA SER A 172 -19.69 -7.10 24.12
C SER A 172 -19.00 -7.19 22.78
#